data_AF-A0A8S0VQH3-F1
#
_entry.id   AF-A0A8S0VQH3-F1
#
_cell.length_a   1.000
_cell.length_b   1.000
_cell.length_c   1.000
_cell.angle_alpha   90.00
_cell.angle_beta   90.00
_cell.angle_gamma   90.00
#
_symmetry.space_group_name_H-M   'P 1'
#
loop_
_entity.id
_entity.type
_entity.pdbx_description
1 polymer ?
#
loop_
_entity_poly.entity_id
_entity_poly.type
_entity_poly.pdbx_seq_one_letter_code
_entity_poly.pdbx_strand_id
1 'polypeptide(L)'
;MVVTPFLPQSFFFDWNTPGQPVPIPTTEQCETIHIVWARSTAVGPNPTSPYHLQVYTSTSTIPLVIPAGDGLSFDWPVPFAPGTQYQICMFDKFGNTGGCQDTYTVIPPRSIPNCANVTFPPALEVQAQVENGPMSQYGWVDQCTDISVQPLSGTPPYTLTVAPSLHPPYNITSPDTKPINWTVSLSWASQFFVSLVDADGSMWSNGPLHSGGGGTIACLAGNVTTDFEDTVKPAVAIGAGVGGLVVGLLFGALIAFIFLRRNYKKKLSSARFVDVPGSASGSPNALLYDQRQGQGSSQYRPLPTVSSSSAGPSNNPSIFNRTTQGSMQYQVEPFVIPSEDGQLYREPRSPGSAYGPSIPGGRAASSAHEHLVPPVPTPAPAQPPSQVYVVHHDSQTPPVTIYHQDGTQIVELPPRYPPHSAVQSEALSDARSGSDSRSDGSRNDRSAILDFELQQTRQPGPARKSTRRAPS
;
A
#
# COMPACT_ATOMS: atom_id res chain seq x y z
N MET A 1 8.01 23.69 -3.09
CA MET A 1 8.54 22.31 -3.03
C MET A 1 8.73 21.83 -4.46
N VAL A 2 9.93 21.40 -4.83
CA VAL A 2 10.19 20.87 -6.18
C VAL A 2 9.98 19.35 -6.12
N VAL A 3 8.90 18.87 -6.72
CA VAL A 3 8.67 17.42 -6.84
C VAL A 3 9.54 16.90 -7.97
N THR A 4 10.44 15.98 -7.64
CA THR A 4 11.24 15.29 -8.67
C THR A 4 10.35 14.25 -9.35
N PRO A 5 10.14 14.29 -10.67
CA PRO A 5 9.31 13.31 -11.36
C PRO A 5 10.04 11.97 -11.51
N PHE A 6 9.27 10.90 -11.63
CA PHE A 6 9.79 9.58 -12.01
C PHE A 6 10.50 9.64 -13.36
N LEU A 7 11.54 8.81 -13.52
CA LEU A 7 12.11 8.57 -14.84
C LEU A 7 11.06 7.94 -15.77
N PRO A 8 11.03 8.32 -17.06
CA PRO A 8 10.09 7.74 -18.01
C PRO A 8 10.43 6.27 -18.27
N GLN A 9 9.49 5.38 -17.93
CA GLN A 9 9.65 3.95 -18.14
C GLN A 9 9.76 3.62 -19.63
N SER A 10 10.82 2.93 -20.01
CA SER A 10 11.21 2.65 -21.40
C SER A 10 10.96 1.21 -21.82
N PHE A 11 10.88 0.31 -20.85
CA PHE A 11 10.51 -1.10 -21.03
C PHE A 11 9.99 -1.67 -19.70
N PHE A 12 9.54 -2.92 -19.75
CA PHE A 12 9.14 -3.69 -18.58
C PHE A 12 9.93 -4.99 -18.57
N PHE A 13 10.14 -5.52 -17.37
CA PHE A 13 10.78 -6.80 -17.16
C PHE A 13 10.07 -7.54 -16.04
N ASP A 14 10.18 -8.86 -16.01
CA ASP A 14 9.72 -9.71 -14.91
C ASP A 14 10.39 -11.09 -15.00
N TRP A 15 10.16 -11.92 -13.98
CA TRP A 15 10.61 -13.31 -13.93
C TRP A 15 9.51 -14.21 -13.34
N ASN A 16 8.26 -13.84 -13.56
CA ASN A 16 7.14 -14.61 -13.02
C ASN A 16 7.04 -15.96 -13.72
N THR A 17 6.70 -17.01 -12.98
CA THR A 17 6.47 -18.32 -13.59
C THR A 17 5.31 -18.21 -14.58
N PRO A 18 5.45 -18.66 -15.85
CA PRO A 18 4.36 -18.60 -16.81
C PRO A 18 3.09 -19.28 -16.29
N GLY A 19 1.96 -18.57 -16.35
CA GLY A 19 0.67 -19.05 -15.86
C GLY A 19 0.41 -18.79 -14.36
N GLN A 20 1.36 -18.21 -13.63
CA GLN A 20 1.15 -17.76 -12.27
C GLN A 20 0.30 -16.48 -12.25
N PRO A 21 -0.83 -16.44 -11.52
CA PRO A 21 -1.75 -15.30 -11.57
C PRO A 21 -1.22 -14.07 -10.82
N VAL A 22 -0.39 -14.28 -9.79
CA VAL A 22 0.19 -13.22 -8.97
C VAL A 22 1.66 -13.53 -8.65
N PRO A 23 2.58 -12.56 -8.77
CA PRO A 23 3.96 -12.73 -8.34
C PRO A 23 4.02 -13.18 -6.87
N ILE A 24 4.92 -14.11 -6.56
CA ILE A 24 5.27 -14.43 -5.18
C ILE A 24 6.62 -13.76 -4.93
N PRO A 25 6.72 -12.77 -4.02
CA PRO A 25 7.94 -11.99 -3.79
C PRO A 25 8.96 -12.75 -2.94
N THR A 26 9.23 -14.00 -3.30
CA THR A 26 10.26 -14.83 -2.67
C THR A 26 11.09 -15.56 -3.71
N THR A 27 12.34 -15.81 -3.37
CA THR A 27 13.25 -16.67 -4.16
C THR A 27 14.08 -17.54 -3.22
N GLU A 28 14.42 -18.75 -3.63
CA GLU A 28 15.35 -19.59 -2.89
C GLU A 28 16.80 -19.07 -3.02
N GLN A 29 17.62 -19.30 -1.99
CA GLN A 29 19.05 -19.03 -2.09
C GLN A 29 19.69 -19.84 -3.23
N CYS A 30 20.47 -19.16 -4.08
CA CYS A 30 21.05 -19.69 -5.31
C CYS A 30 20.03 -20.16 -6.37
N GLU A 31 18.76 -19.79 -6.23
CA GLU A 31 17.78 -19.97 -7.30
C GLU A 31 18.20 -19.16 -8.52
N THR A 32 18.10 -19.77 -9.70
CA THR A 32 18.28 -19.05 -10.97
C THR A 32 16.93 -18.52 -11.42
N ILE A 33 16.76 -17.20 -11.37
CA ILE A 33 15.56 -16.56 -11.90
C ILE A 33 15.74 -16.24 -13.38
N HIS A 34 14.70 -16.52 -14.17
CA HIS A 34 14.68 -16.26 -15.62
C HIS A 34 14.03 -14.90 -15.89
N ILE A 35 14.86 -13.87 -16.04
CA ILE A 35 14.39 -12.49 -16.24
C ILE A 35 14.18 -12.27 -17.73
N VAL A 36 12.99 -11.79 -18.11
CA VAL A 36 12.64 -11.43 -19.49
C VAL A 36 12.20 -9.97 -19.54
N TRP A 37 12.48 -9.28 -20.64
CA TRP A 37 12.06 -7.88 -20.80
C TRP A 37 11.64 -7.54 -22.22
N ALA A 38 10.72 -6.58 -22.31
CA ALA A 38 10.21 -6.06 -23.56
C ALA A 38 9.68 -4.64 -23.38
N ARG A 39 9.62 -3.88 -24.46
CA ARG A 39 9.08 -2.51 -24.44
C ARG A 39 7.61 -2.45 -24.00
N SER A 40 6.77 -3.37 -24.50
CA SER A 40 5.33 -3.40 -24.24
C SER A 40 4.67 -2.02 -24.44
N THR A 41 3.95 -1.51 -23.44
CA THR A 41 3.21 -0.24 -23.42
C THR A 41 4.04 0.96 -22.95
N ALA A 42 5.37 0.82 -22.85
CA ALA A 42 6.24 1.84 -22.28
C ALA A 42 6.28 3.10 -23.17
N VAL A 43 6.13 4.26 -22.53
CA VAL A 43 6.06 5.58 -23.20
C VAL A 43 7.39 6.33 -23.22
N GLY A 44 8.40 5.83 -22.51
CA GLY A 44 9.74 6.40 -22.49
C GLY A 44 10.51 6.20 -23.80
N PRO A 45 11.78 6.67 -23.84
CA PRO A 45 12.69 6.46 -24.95
C PRO A 45 12.78 4.99 -25.38
N ASN A 46 13.18 4.74 -26.63
CA ASN A 46 13.40 3.38 -27.10
C ASN A 46 14.60 2.78 -26.35
N PRO A 47 14.43 1.63 -25.66
CA PRO A 47 15.53 1.01 -24.94
C PRO A 47 16.62 0.56 -25.92
N THR A 48 17.88 0.75 -25.53
CA THR A 48 19.04 0.37 -26.34
C THR A 48 20.05 -0.43 -25.52
N SER A 49 20.42 -1.61 -26.01
CA SER A 49 21.39 -2.48 -25.36
C SER A 49 22.82 -1.90 -25.33
N PRO A 50 23.72 -2.39 -24.45
CA PRO A 50 23.51 -3.47 -23.47
C PRO A 50 22.64 -3.04 -22.28
N TYR A 51 22.05 -4.04 -21.63
CA TYR A 51 21.27 -3.87 -20.40
C TYR A 51 22.08 -4.26 -19.16
N HIS A 52 21.71 -3.69 -18.02
CA HIS A 52 22.24 -4.09 -16.73
C HIS A 52 21.15 -4.08 -15.65
N LEU A 53 21.34 -4.95 -14.66
CA LEU A 53 20.55 -4.99 -13.45
C LEU A 53 21.29 -4.23 -12.36
N GLN A 54 20.58 -3.37 -11.64
CA GLN A 54 21.04 -2.78 -10.39
C GLN A 54 20.24 -3.42 -9.26
N VAL A 55 20.93 -4.17 -8.41
CA VAL A 55 20.32 -4.96 -7.34
C VAL A 55 20.63 -4.31 -5.99
N TYR A 56 19.59 -3.84 -5.33
CA TYR A 56 19.65 -3.34 -3.96
C TYR A 56 19.41 -4.47 -2.98
N THR A 57 20.06 -4.44 -1.82
CA THR A 57 19.93 -5.49 -0.80
C THR A 57 19.88 -4.90 0.60
N SER A 58 19.22 -5.60 1.50
CA SER A 58 19.08 -5.21 2.90
C SER A 58 20.31 -5.52 3.77
N THR A 59 21.31 -6.22 3.22
CA THR A 59 22.50 -6.69 3.94
C THR A 59 23.79 -6.02 3.48
N SER A 60 23.74 -5.18 2.44
CA SER A 60 24.88 -4.43 1.91
C SER A 60 24.51 -2.97 1.67
N THR A 61 25.44 -2.06 1.95
CA THR A 61 25.32 -0.64 1.63
C THR A 61 25.91 -0.30 0.26
N ILE A 62 26.17 -1.29 -0.58
CA ILE A 62 26.66 -1.12 -1.95
C ILE A 62 25.78 -1.98 -2.85
N PRO A 63 25.11 -1.38 -3.86
CA PRO A 63 24.29 -2.13 -4.79
C PRO A 63 25.17 -2.95 -5.75
N LEU A 64 24.65 -4.08 -6.20
CA LEU A 64 25.30 -4.93 -7.18
C LEU A 64 24.89 -4.52 -8.60
N VAL A 65 25.84 -4.37 -9.51
CA VAL A 65 25.58 -4.08 -10.93
C VAL A 65 25.94 -5.30 -11.76
N ILE A 66 24.96 -5.82 -12.51
CA ILE A 66 25.07 -7.06 -13.26
C ILE A 66 24.87 -6.77 -14.75
N PRO A 67 25.87 -7.03 -15.61
CA PRO A 67 25.69 -6.87 -17.04
C PRO A 67 24.78 -7.99 -17.59
N ALA A 68 23.55 -7.63 -17.98
CA ALA A 68 22.59 -8.56 -18.59
C ALA A 68 22.84 -8.77 -20.10
N GLY A 69 23.64 -7.89 -20.73
CA GLY A 69 24.10 -8.03 -22.11
C GLY A 69 23.12 -7.47 -23.15
N ASP A 70 23.19 -7.99 -24.38
CA ASP A 70 22.41 -7.48 -25.52
C ASP A 70 21.08 -8.22 -25.78
N GLY A 71 20.79 -9.25 -24.97
CA GLY A 71 19.58 -10.06 -25.11
C GLY A 71 18.30 -9.37 -24.64
N LEU A 72 17.21 -10.14 -24.63
CA LEU A 72 15.92 -9.78 -24.01
C LEU A 72 15.54 -10.75 -22.88
N SER A 73 16.49 -11.60 -22.48
CA SER A 73 16.35 -12.56 -21.41
C SER A 73 17.71 -12.77 -20.74
N PHE A 74 17.70 -13.02 -19.43
CA PHE A 74 18.90 -13.25 -18.64
C PHE A 74 18.59 -14.16 -17.46
N ASP A 75 19.41 -15.19 -17.29
CA ASP A 75 19.34 -16.09 -16.14
C ASP A 75 20.30 -15.59 -15.06
N TRP A 76 19.74 -15.28 -13.89
CA TRP A 76 20.53 -14.75 -12.77
C TRP A 76 20.41 -15.64 -11.53
N PRO A 77 21.53 -16.19 -11.00
CA PRO A 77 21.52 -16.89 -9.73
C PRO A 77 21.48 -15.90 -8.55
N VAL A 78 20.45 -15.99 -7.71
CA VAL A 78 20.26 -15.13 -6.52
C VAL A 78 21.29 -15.51 -5.45
N PRO A 79 22.34 -14.71 -5.21
CA PRO A 79 23.53 -15.16 -4.46
C PRO A 79 23.46 -14.86 -2.96
N PHE A 80 22.30 -14.42 -2.47
CA PHE A 80 22.15 -13.87 -1.12
C PHE A 80 21.77 -14.94 -0.09
N ALA A 81 22.06 -14.67 1.18
CA ALA A 81 21.66 -15.54 2.28
C ALA A 81 20.16 -15.44 2.58
N PRO A 82 19.53 -16.49 3.14
CA PRO A 82 18.13 -16.44 3.58
C PRO A 82 17.86 -15.28 4.54
N GLY A 83 16.69 -14.67 4.44
CA GLY A 83 16.27 -13.47 5.16
C GLY A 83 16.74 -12.15 4.53
N THR A 84 17.60 -12.19 3.52
CA THR A 84 17.96 -10.98 2.75
C THR A 84 16.76 -10.51 1.95
N GLN A 85 16.43 -9.22 2.04
CA GLN A 85 15.50 -8.57 1.12
C GLN A 85 16.30 -7.90 0.00
N TYR A 86 15.84 -8.05 -1.24
CA TYR A 86 16.48 -7.41 -2.38
C TYR A 86 15.46 -6.88 -3.38
N GLN A 87 15.87 -5.88 -4.15
CA GLN A 87 15.06 -5.28 -5.21
C GLN A 87 15.91 -5.13 -6.46
N ILE A 88 15.35 -5.48 -7.62
CA ILE A 88 16.02 -5.30 -8.92
C ILE A 88 15.41 -4.11 -9.64
N CYS A 89 16.25 -3.17 -10.04
CA CYS A 89 15.94 -2.18 -11.06
C CYS A 89 16.74 -2.51 -12.33
N MET A 90 16.16 -2.25 -13.49
CA MET A 90 16.82 -2.55 -14.76
C MET A 90 17.00 -1.29 -15.58
N PHE A 91 18.16 -1.18 -16.24
CA PHE A 91 18.51 -0.03 -17.05
C PHE A 91 19.19 -0.47 -18.35
N ASP A 92 19.06 0.35 -19.37
CA ASP A 92 19.80 0.21 -20.63
C ASP A 92 21.11 1.02 -20.59
N LYS A 93 21.90 1.00 -21.68
CA LYS A 93 23.21 1.69 -21.72
C LYS A 93 23.13 3.21 -21.61
N PHE A 94 21.96 3.80 -21.88
CA PHE A 94 21.73 5.24 -21.83
C PHE A 94 21.04 5.66 -20.53
N GLY A 95 20.87 4.73 -19.58
CA GLY A 95 20.18 4.98 -18.32
C GLY A 95 18.66 5.02 -18.46
N ASN A 96 18.10 4.60 -19.60
CA ASN A 96 16.66 4.45 -19.72
C ASN A 96 16.22 3.26 -18.85
N THR A 97 15.23 3.47 -18.01
CA THR A 97 14.83 2.49 -16.99
C THR A 97 13.72 1.55 -17.48
N GLY A 98 13.83 0.28 -17.09
CA GLY A 98 12.77 -0.73 -17.15
C GLY A 98 11.80 -0.67 -15.96
N GLY A 99 12.04 0.25 -15.02
CA GLY A 99 11.40 0.26 -13.72
C GLY A 99 12.19 -0.50 -12.66
N CYS A 100 11.58 -0.64 -11.49
CA CYS A 100 12.03 -1.51 -10.42
C CYS A 100 10.92 -2.53 -10.10
N GLN A 101 11.31 -3.75 -9.77
CA GLN A 101 10.37 -4.77 -9.31
C GLN A 101 9.97 -4.57 -7.86
N ASP A 102 9.09 -5.44 -7.39
CA ASP A 102 8.82 -5.59 -5.96
C ASP A 102 10.09 -6.01 -5.19
N THR A 103 10.04 -5.90 -3.87
CA THR A 103 11.10 -6.41 -3.00
C THR A 103 10.89 -7.90 -2.76
N TYR A 104 11.91 -8.70 -3.06
CA TYR A 104 11.88 -10.13 -2.87
C TYR A 104 12.61 -10.51 -1.58
N THR A 105 12.10 -11.51 -0.88
CA THR A 105 12.76 -12.10 0.29
C THR A 105 13.39 -13.44 -0.07
N VAL A 106 14.65 -13.60 0.30
CA VAL A 106 15.38 -14.86 0.05
C VAL A 106 15.00 -15.88 1.11
N ILE A 107 14.53 -17.05 0.69
CA ILE A 107 14.19 -18.17 1.59
C ILE A 107 15.28 -19.26 1.55
N PRO A 108 15.35 -20.14 2.57
CA PRO A 108 16.29 -21.25 2.58
C PRO A 108 16.16 -22.14 1.33
N PRO A 109 17.28 -22.64 0.79
CA PRO A 109 17.25 -23.46 -0.42
C PRO A 109 16.72 -24.87 -0.11
N ARG A 110 16.00 -25.49 -1.07
CA ARG A 110 15.55 -26.89 -0.93
C ARG A 110 16.68 -27.92 -1.04
N SER A 111 17.82 -27.51 -1.59
CA SER A 111 18.99 -28.36 -1.82
C SER A 111 20.26 -27.66 -1.37
N ILE A 112 21.41 -28.35 -1.43
CA ILE A 112 22.69 -27.77 -1.04
C ILE A 112 22.99 -26.58 -1.98
N PRO A 113 23.09 -25.33 -1.45
CA PRO A 113 23.24 -24.14 -2.27
C PRO A 113 24.60 -24.10 -2.98
N ASN A 114 24.61 -23.74 -4.26
CA ASN A 114 25.83 -23.41 -5.01
C ASN A 114 25.68 -22.02 -5.62
N CYS A 115 26.15 -21.00 -4.91
CA CYS A 115 26.04 -19.60 -5.31
C CYS A 115 27.34 -19.09 -5.94
N ALA A 116 27.22 -18.25 -6.95
CA ALA A 116 28.36 -17.50 -7.49
C ALA A 116 28.77 -16.38 -6.52
N ASN A 117 30.07 -16.08 -6.46
CA ASN A 117 30.55 -14.90 -5.75
C ASN A 117 30.13 -13.63 -6.49
N VAL A 118 29.65 -12.64 -5.74
CA VAL A 118 29.33 -11.31 -6.26
C VAL A 118 30.50 -10.36 -6.08
N THR A 119 30.69 -9.46 -7.05
CA THR A 119 31.69 -8.39 -6.96
C THR A 119 30.97 -7.07 -6.76
N PHE A 120 31.28 -6.38 -5.66
CA PHE A 120 30.72 -5.08 -5.38
C PHE A 120 31.60 -3.98 -5.98
N PRO A 121 31.00 -2.91 -6.52
CA PRO A 121 31.73 -1.71 -6.92
C PRO A 121 32.39 -1.01 -5.72
N PRO A 122 33.30 -0.05 -5.96
CA PRO A 122 33.93 0.71 -4.87
C PRO A 122 32.88 1.39 -3.99
N ALA A 123 33.10 1.34 -2.67
CA ALA A 123 32.18 1.94 -1.71
C ALA A 123 32.35 3.47 -1.67
N LEU A 124 31.22 4.17 -1.64
CA LEU A 124 31.18 5.61 -1.40
C LEU A 124 30.85 5.88 0.09
N GLU A 125 31.62 6.74 0.74
CA GLU A 125 31.29 7.23 2.08
C GLU A 125 30.21 8.30 2.00
N VAL A 126 29.10 8.10 2.71
CA VAL A 126 27.91 8.95 2.67
C VAL A 126 27.38 9.20 4.07
N GLN A 127 26.97 10.44 4.33
CA GLN A 127 26.16 10.80 5.48
C GLN A 127 24.71 10.96 5.04
N ALA A 128 23.81 10.15 5.59
CA ALA A 128 22.38 10.23 5.30
C ALA A 128 21.58 10.55 6.56
N GLN A 129 20.70 11.55 6.47
CA GLN A 129 19.86 12.03 7.56
C GLN A 129 18.40 12.14 7.10
N VAL A 130 17.50 11.93 8.06
CA VAL A 130 16.08 12.26 7.99
C VAL A 130 15.80 13.34 9.06
N GLU A 131 14.61 13.92 9.06
CA GLU A 131 14.22 14.98 10.02
C GLU A 131 14.54 14.62 11.50
N ASN A 132 14.38 13.34 11.86
CA ASN A 132 14.60 12.83 13.22
C ASN A 132 16.03 12.32 13.51
N GLY A 133 17.00 12.54 12.62
CA GLY A 133 18.40 12.18 12.84
C GLY A 133 19.00 11.25 11.76
N PRO A 134 20.01 10.43 12.09
CA PRO A 134 20.63 9.52 11.13
C PRO A 134 19.61 8.56 10.52
N MET A 135 19.71 8.32 9.22
CA MET A 135 18.82 7.41 8.51
C MET A 135 19.08 5.95 8.94
N SER A 136 18.04 5.25 9.39
CA SER A 136 18.08 3.80 9.66
C SER A 136 18.03 3.02 8.35
N GLN A 137 18.60 1.81 8.33
CA GLN A 137 18.53 0.93 7.16
C GLN A 137 17.13 0.36 6.90
N TYR A 138 16.35 0.16 7.97
CA TYR A 138 14.99 -0.39 7.93
C TYR A 138 13.97 0.63 8.46
N GLY A 139 14.21 1.92 8.19
CA GLY A 139 13.44 3.02 8.75
C GLY A 139 12.09 3.25 8.07
N TRP A 140 11.17 3.84 8.84
CA TRP A 140 9.97 4.48 8.31
C TRP A 140 10.24 5.98 8.23
N VAL A 141 10.24 6.51 7.01
CA VAL A 141 10.41 7.93 6.77
C VAL A 141 9.02 8.56 6.61
N ASP A 142 8.79 9.64 7.34
CA ASP A 142 7.56 10.39 7.28
C ASP A 142 7.31 10.89 5.85
N GLN A 143 6.08 10.75 5.38
CA GLN A 143 5.69 11.34 4.10
C GLN A 143 5.89 12.85 4.17
N CYS A 144 6.26 13.46 3.05
CA CYS A 144 6.48 14.89 2.94
C CYS A 144 7.57 15.48 3.84
N THR A 145 8.47 14.63 4.33
CA THR A 145 9.71 15.06 5.01
C THR A 145 10.90 14.87 4.08
N ASP A 146 11.97 15.62 4.35
CA ASP A 146 13.18 15.58 3.53
C ASP A 146 14.15 14.50 4.02
N ILE A 147 14.67 13.75 3.06
CA ILE A 147 15.88 12.94 3.17
C ILE A 147 17.04 13.79 2.67
N SER A 148 18.09 13.91 3.49
CA SER A 148 19.31 14.62 3.16
C SER A 148 20.47 13.64 3.02
N VAL A 149 21.06 13.56 1.83
CA VAL A 149 22.17 12.64 1.51
C VAL A 149 23.39 13.44 1.09
N GLN A 150 24.48 13.34 1.85
CA GLN A 150 25.72 14.06 1.58
C GLN A 150 26.87 13.09 1.30
N PRO A 151 27.53 13.16 0.13
CA PRO A 151 28.76 12.43 -0.11
C PRO A 151 29.90 12.98 0.75
N LEU A 152 30.67 12.09 1.39
CA LEU A 152 31.88 12.42 2.14
C LEU A 152 33.16 12.10 1.35
N SER A 153 33.03 11.38 0.23
CA SER A 153 34.11 10.94 -0.66
C SER A 153 33.65 10.90 -2.14
N GLY A 154 34.50 10.43 -3.05
CA GLY A 154 34.20 10.29 -4.48
C GLY A 154 34.37 11.58 -5.31
N THR A 155 34.02 11.51 -6.60
CA THR A 155 34.16 12.62 -7.56
C THR A 155 32.81 13.05 -8.14
N PRO A 156 32.43 14.34 -8.14
CA PRO A 156 31.21 14.81 -8.79
C PRO A 156 31.23 14.64 -10.33
N PRO A 157 30.07 14.61 -11.01
CA PRO A 157 28.73 14.74 -10.45
C PRO A 157 28.27 13.51 -9.65
N TYR A 158 27.50 13.76 -8.61
CA TYR A 158 26.83 12.72 -7.83
C TYR A 158 25.40 12.55 -8.30
N THR A 159 24.92 11.32 -8.39
CA THR A 159 23.53 11.00 -8.75
C THR A 159 22.87 10.26 -7.60
N LEU A 160 21.94 10.93 -6.90
CA LEU A 160 21.05 10.31 -5.93
C LEU A 160 19.91 9.64 -6.70
N THR A 161 19.78 8.33 -6.52
CA THR A 161 18.70 7.51 -7.08
C THR A 161 17.78 7.06 -5.97
N VAL A 162 16.48 7.33 -6.09
CA VAL A 162 15.43 6.77 -5.23
C VAL A 162 14.68 5.72 -6.02
N ALA A 163 14.62 4.50 -5.52
CA ALA A 163 14.10 3.32 -6.23
C ALA A 163 12.92 2.70 -5.46
N PRO A 164 11.67 3.14 -5.71
CA PRO A 164 10.49 2.54 -5.09
C PRO A 164 10.10 1.22 -5.75
N SER A 165 9.54 0.30 -4.96
CA SER A 165 8.99 -0.96 -5.47
C SER A 165 7.90 -0.73 -6.51
N LEU A 166 7.94 -1.51 -7.59
CA LEU A 166 6.95 -1.47 -8.69
C LEU A 166 6.80 -0.11 -9.40
N HIS A 167 7.81 0.75 -9.31
CA HIS A 167 7.84 2.05 -9.97
C HIS A 167 9.18 2.32 -10.66
N PRO A 168 9.24 3.23 -11.65
CA PRO A 168 10.50 3.79 -12.11
C PRO A 168 11.24 4.51 -10.99
N PRO A 169 12.58 4.58 -11.03
CA PRO A 169 13.35 5.36 -10.08
C PRO A 169 13.29 6.86 -10.36
N TYR A 170 13.76 7.65 -9.39
CA TYR A 170 14.02 9.09 -9.51
C TYR A 170 15.52 9.35 -9.51
N ASN A 171 15.99 10.29 -10.32
CA ASN A 171 17.39 10.71 -10.31
C ASN A 171 17.52 12.20 -9.99
N ILE A 172 18.39 12.53 -9.04
CA ILE A 172 18.76 13.91 -8.68
C ILE A 172 20.26 14.02 -8.76
N THR A 173 20.76 14.88 -9.66
CA THR A 173 22.19 15.07 -9.87
C THR A 173 22.71 16.31 -9.15
N SER A 174 23.85 16.19 -8.46
CA SER A 174 24.57 17.31 -7.86
C SER A 174 25.97 17.46 -8.48
N PRO A 175 26.41 18.67 -8.85
CA PRO A 175 27.76 18.91 -9.36
C PRO A 175 28.82 19.04 -8.24
N ASP A 176 28.43 18.99 -6.96
CA ASP A 176 29.33 19.18 -5.83
C ASP A 176 28.97 18.26 -4.64
N THR A 177 29.77 18.32 -3.58
CA THR A 177 29.63 17.49 -2.37
C THR A 177 28.60 18.00 -1.36
N LYS A 178 27.73 18.95 -1.75
CA LYS A 178 26.69 19.44 -0.85
C LYS A 178 25.61 18.38 -0.64
N PRO A 179 24.87 18.44 0.48
CA PRO A 179 23.74 17.56 0.69
C PRO A 179 22.70 17.67 -0.43
N ILE A 180 22.28 16.51 -0.93
CA ILE A 180 21.18 16.36 -1.88
C ILE A 180 19.93 16.07 -1.07
N ASN A 181 18.96 16.97 -1.13
CA ASN A 181 17.70 16.83 -0.41
C ASN A 181 16.60 16.29 -1.34
N TRP A 182 15.87 15.29 -0.87
CA TRP A 182 14.70 14.74 -1.54
C TRP A 182 13.52 14.67 -0.56
N THR A 183 12.40 15.29 -0.92
CA THR A 183 11.17 15.15 -0.15
C THR A 183 10.51 13.80 -0.47
N VAL A 184 10.18 13.02 0.56
CA VAL A 184 9.46 11.74 0.41
C VAL A 184 8.05 11.96 -0.13
N SER A 185 7.91 11.85 -1.45
CA SER A 185 6.64 12.00 -2.17
C SER A 185 6.02 10.65 -2.58
N LEU A 186 6.25 9.60 -1.79
CA LEU A 186 5.73 8.26 -2.03
C LEU A 186 4.42 8.01 -1.30
N SER A 187 3.56 7.14 -1.85
CA SER A 187 2.37 6.64 -1.17
C SER A 187 2.72 5.93 0.13
N TRP A 188 1.74 5.73 0.99
CA TRP A 188 2.00 5.14 2.29
C TRP A 188 2.33 3.66 2.20
N ALA A 189 3.19 3.20 3.10
CA ALA A 189 3.82 1.89 3.15
C ALA A 189 4.59 1.51 1.87
N SER A 190 4.93 2.47 1.00
CA SER A 190 5.73 2.15 -0.19
C SER A 190 7.15 1.84 0.25
N GLN A 191 7.62 0.66 -0.12
CA GLN A 191 9.00 0.26 0.12
C GLN A 191 9.90 0.87 -0.96
N PHE A 192 11.10 1.30 -0.58
CA PHE A 192 12.06 1.88 -1.51
C PHE A 192 13.50 1.74 -1.00
N PHE A 193 14.44 1.82 -1.94
CA PHE A 193 15.85 2.00 -1.64
C PHE A 193 16.32 3.38 -2.08
N VAL A 194 17.38 3.87 -1.45
CA VAL A 194 18.12 5.06 -1.89
C VAL A 194 19.54 4.67 -2.22
N SER A 195 20.13 5.29 -3.23
CA SER A 195 21.53 5.10 -3.57
C SER A 195 22.18 6.36 -4.11
N LEU A 196 23.48 6.48 -3.88
CA LEU A 196 24.28 7.58 -4.38
C LEU A 196 25.43 6.99 -5.20
N VAL A 197 25.59 7.51 -6.42
CA VAL A 197 26.67 7.11 -7.34
C VAL A 197 27.49 8.34 -7.68
N ASP A 198 28.81 8.23 -7.68
CA ASP A 198 29.71 9.29 -8.14
C ASP A 198 30.06 9.15 -9.63
N ALA A 199 30.85 10.08 -10.18
CA ALA A 199 31.23 10.05 -11.60
C ALA A 199 32.14 8.88 -11.99
N ASP A 200 32.86 8.32 -11.02
CA ASP A 200 33.81 7.22 -11.20
C ASP A 200 33.16 5.85 -11.00
N GLY A 201 31.86 5.82 -10.63
CA GLY A 201 31.09 4.60 -10.41
C GLY A 201 31.22 4.01 -9.00
N SER A 202 31.76 4.77 -8.04
CA SER A 202 31.69 4.42 -6.62
C SER A 202 30.27 4.61 -6.12
N MET A 203 29.80 3.68 -5.29
CA MET A 203 28.38 3.63 -4.91
C MET A 203 28.15 3.44 -3.42
N TRP A 204 27.01 3.95 -2.99
CA TRP A 204 26.41 3.70 -1.69
C TRP A 204 24.91 3.45 -1.86
N SER A 205 24.33 2.61 -1.00
CA SER A 205 22.89 2.40 -0.92
C SER A 205 22.42 2.21 0.51
N ASN A 206 21.15 2.51 0.76
CA ASN A 206 20.49 2.23 2.02
C ASN A 206 19.04 1.79 1.77
N GLY A 207 18.56 0.89 2.64
CA GLY A 207 17.22 0.33 2.59
C GLY A 207 17.17 -1.16 2.96
N PRO A 208 15.98 -1.77 2.94
CA PRO A 208 14.73 -1.17 2.47
C PRO A 208 14.11 -0.17 3.46
N LEU A 209 13.77 1.00 2.96
CA LEU A 209 13.03 2.04 3.68
C LEU A 209 11.54 1.93 3.35
N HIS A 210 10.70 2.51 4.22
CA HIS A 210 9.26 2.62 4.00
C HIS A 210 8.83 4.06 4.14
N SER A 211 7.96 4.53 3.24
CA SER A 211 7.27 5.81 3.42
C SER A 211 6.02 5.58 4.27
N GLY A 212 5.81 6.35 5.33
CA GLY A 212 4.52 6.26 6.03
C GLY A 212 4.52 6.41 7.54
N GLY A 213 5.36 7.27 8.10
CA GLY A 213 5.21 7.63 9.51
C GLY A 213 4.05 8.61 9.78
N GLY A 214 4.01 9.16 11.00
CA GLY A 214 2.96 10.05 11.50
C GLY A 214 3.00 11.50 10.97
N GLY A 215 3.88 11.79 10.00
CA GLY A 215 4.02 13.10 9.38
C GLY A 215 2.85 13.55 8.50
N THR A 216 2.98 14.75 7.95
CA THR A 216 2.00 15.37 7.03
C THR A 216 1.98 14.67 5.68
N ILE A 217 0.81 14.59 5.03
CA ILE A 217 0.65 14.07 3.66
C ILE A 217 0.41 15.18 2.63
N ALA A 218 0.66 16.44 3.00
CA ALA A 218 0.28 17.60 2.19
C ALA A 218 0.94 17.62 0.80
N CYS A 219 2.18 17.17 0.68
CA CYS A 219 2.91 17.08 -0.59
C CYS A 219 2.33 16.04 -1.56
N LEU A 220 1.57 15.06 -1.05
CA LEU A 220 0.97 13.98 -1.85
C LEU A 220 -0.41 14.33 -2.38
N ALA A 221 -1.02 15.43 -1.91
CA ALA A 221 -2.35 15.86 -2.33
C ALA A 221 -2.40 16.34 -3.80
N GLY A 222 -1.37 16.02 -4.58
CA GLY A 222 -1.07 16.64 -5.86
C GLY A 222 -0.63 18.08 -5.65
N ASN A 223 0.03 18.63 -6.65
CA ASN A 223 0.12 20.07 -6.79
C ASN A 223 -1.33 20.58 -7.00
N VAL A 224 -2.12 20.70 -5.92
CA VAL A 224 -3.14 21.74 -5.83
C VAL A 224 -2.30 22.99 -5.88
N THR A 225 -2.01 23.40 -7.12
CA THR A 225 -1.18 24.53 -7.48
C THR A 225 -1.46 25.64 -6.48
N THR A 226 -0.50 25.84 -5.57
CA THR A 226 -0.45 27.03 -4.74
C THR A 226 -0.05 28.26 -5.56
N ASP A 227 -0.10 28.17 -6.89
CA ASP A 227 -0.40 29.30 -7.79
C ASP A 227 -1.81 29.86 -7.56
N PHE A 228 -2.54 29.38 -6.56
CA PHE A 228 -3.44 30.24 -5.80
C PHE A 228 -2.63 31.25 -4.93
N GLU A 229 -1.85 32.13 -5.57
CA GLU A 229 -1.83 33.54 -5.11
C GLU A 229 -3.26 34.12 -5.18
N ASP A 230 -4.15 33.51 -5.95
CA ASP A 230 -5.58 33.51 -5.68
C ASP A 230 -5.94 32.54 -4.55
N THR A 231 -5.29 32.67 -3.40
CA THR A 231 -5.91 32.21 -2.15
C THR A 231 -7.22 32.98 -2.12
N VAL A 232 -8.31 32.30 -2.50
CA VAL A 232 -9.66 32.86 -2.54
C VAL A 232 -9.83 33.49 -1.18
N LYS A 233 -9.72 34.83 -1.11
CA LYS A 233 -9.65 35.54 0.18
C LYS A 233 -10.75 34.94 1.03
N PRO A 234 -10.55 34.65 2.33
CA PRO A 234 -11.58 34.03 3.15
C PRO A 234 -12.98 34.65 2.95
N ALA A 235 -13.01 35.96 2.66
CA ALA A 235 -14.17 36.72 2.21
C ALA A 235 -14.95 36.15 0.99
N VAL A 236 -14.29 35.60 -0.03
CA VAL A 236 -14.92 35.03 -1.24
C VAL A 236 -15.46 33.61 -0.98
N ALA A 237 -14.78 32.79 -0.17
CA ALA A 237 -15.32 31.49 0.24
C ALA A 237 -16.56 31.65 1.13
N ILE A 238 -16.50 32.58 2.10
CA ILE A 238 -17.65 32.96 2.93
C ILE A 238 -18.74 33.61 2.05
N GLY A 239 -18.35 34.45 1.09
CA GLY A 239 -19.26 35.11 0.15
C GLY A 239 -19.99 34.16 -0.79
N ALA A 240 -19.33 33.10 -1.26
CA ALA A 240 -19.95 32.07 -2.09
C ALA A 240 -20.96 31.22 -1.30
N GLY A 241 -20.66 30.93 -0.03
CA GLY A 241 -21.60 30.25 0.86
C GLY A 241 -22.88 31.06 1.11
N VAL A 242 -22.73 32.34 1.47
CA VAL A 242 -23.88 33.23 1.73
C VAL A 242 -24.63 33.55 0.43
N GLY A 243 -23.92 33.83 -0.66
CA GLY A 243 -24.49 34.12 -1.97
C GLY A 243 -25.29 32.95 -2.53
N GLY A 244 -24.76 31.72 -2.42
CA GLY A 244 -25.47 30.50 -2.80
C GLY A 244 -26.75 30.29 -1.98
N LEU A 245 -26.72 30.59 -0.69
CA LEU A 245 -27.90 30.47 0.19
C LEU A 245 -28.98 31.50 -0.19
N VAL A 246 -28.60 32.76 -0.43
CA VAL A 246 -29.55 33.82 -0.82
C VAL A 246 -30.13 33.57 -2.20
N VAL A 247 -29.29 33.24 -3.19
CA VAL A 247 -29.75 32.93 -4.56
C VAL A 247 -30.60 31.66 -4.56
N GLY A 248 -30.18 30.61 -3.85
CA GLY A 248 -30.94 29.37 -3.70
C GLY A 248 -32.30 29.59 -3.05
N LEU A 249 -32.38 30.42 -2.01
CA LEU A 249 -33.63 30.76 -1.32
C LEU A 249 -34.57 31.58 -2.22
N LEU A 250 -34.06 32.57 -2.94
CA LEU A 250 -34.86 33.37 -3.88
C LEU A 250 -35.39 32.51 -5.04
N PHE A 251 -34.55 31.64 -5.61
CA PHE A 251 -34.95 30.74 -6.68
C PHE A 251 -35.96 29.69 -6.20
N GLY A 252 -35.75 29.13 -5.00
CA GLY A 252 -36.69 28.23 -4.34
C GLY A 252 -38.04 28.88 -4.06
N ALA A 253 -38.06 30.11 -3.54
CA ALA A 253 -39.27 30.87 -3.29
C ALA A 253 -40.03 31.20 -4.59
N LEU A 254 -39.32 31.54 -5.66
CA LEU A 254 -39.91 31.79 -6.99
C LEU A 254 -40.59 30.53 -7.55
N ILE A 255 -39.93 29.38 -7.47
CA ILE A 255 -40.49 28.09 -7.91
C ILE A 255 -41.73 27.74 -7.06
N ALA A 256 -41.65 27.89 -5.74
CA ALA A 256 -42.78 27.65 -4.84
C ALA A 256 -43.96 28.57 -5.17
N PHE A 257 -43.71 29.86 -5.45
CA PHE A 257 -44.75 30.82 -5.84
C PHE A 257 -45.42 30.44 -7.16
N ILE A 258 -44.67 30.03 -8.18
CA ILE A 258 -45.23 29.57 -9.47
C ILE A 258 -46.11 28.33 -9.28
N PHE A 259 -45.67 27.37 -8.46
CA PHE A 259 -46.44 26.16 -8.16
C PHE A 259 -47.72 26.47 -7.39
N LEU A 260 -47.65 27.33 -6.36
CA LEU A 260 -48.82 27.79 -5.62
C LEU A 260 -49.80 28.51 -6.54
N ARG A 261 -49.33 29.44 -7.38
CA ARG A 261 -50.19 30.18 -8.32
C ARG A 261 -50.89 29.27 -9.33
N ARG A 262 -50.22 28.22 -9.81
CA ARG A 262 -50.85 27.20 -10.67
C ARG A 262 -51.93 26.42 -9.93
N ASN A 263 -51.70 26.04 -8.68
CA ASN A 263 -52.67 25.29 -7.87
C ASN A 263 -53.88 26.15 -7.46
N TYR A 264 -53.68 27.44 -7.17
CA TYR A 264 -54.80 28.36 -6.91
C TYR A 264 -55.69 28.55 -8.15
N LYS A 265 -55.11 28.62 -9.36
CA LYS A 265 -55.89 28.67 -10.60
C LYS A 265 -56.73 27.40 -10.79
N LYS A 266 -56.17 26.22 -10.50
CA LYS A 266 -56.91 24.95 -10.55
C LYS A 266 -58.08 24.91 -9.56
N LYS A 267 -57.87 25.37 -8.31
CA LYS A 267 -58.94 25.43 -7.30
C LYS A 267 -60.06 26.42 -7.65
N LEU A 268 -59.72 27.57 -8.24
CA LEU A 268 -60.71 28.54 -8.73
C LEU A 268 -61.51 28.02 -9.95
N SER A 269 -60.89 27.21 -10.82
CA SER A 269 -61.62 26.55 -11.92
C SER A 269 -62.49 25.39 -11.44
N SER A 270 -62.08 24.67 -10.39
CA SER A 270 -62.88 23.59 -9.80
C SER A 270 -64.08 24.08 -8.97
N ALA A 271 -64.07 25.34 -8.51
CA ALA A 271 -65.20 25.94 -7.80
C ALA A 271 -66.36 26.42 -8.71
N ARG A 272 -66.28 26.21 -10.03
CA ARG A 272 -67.35 26.56 -11.00
C ARG A 272 -68.21 25.39 -11.48
N PHE A 273 -67.95 24.16 -11.02
CA PHE A 273 -68.89 23.05 -11.20
C PHE A 273 -69.55 22.75 -9.86
N VAL A 274 -70.59 23.52 -9.56
CA VAL A 274 -71.62 23.13 -8.60
C VAL A 274 -72.50 22.13 -9.32
N ASP A 275 -72.29 20.84 -9.03
CA ASP A 275 -73.15 19.76 -9.50
C ASP A 275 -74.58 19.97 -8.96
N VAL A 276 -75.53 20.01 -9.90
CA VAL A 276 -76.98 19.99 -9.64
C VAL A 276 -77.38 18.56 -9.31
N PRO A 277 -78.06 18.28 -8.18
CA PRO A 277 -78.48 16.93 -7.82
C PRO A 277 -79.75 16.57 -8.61
N GLY A 278 -79.61 15.67 -9.58
CA GLY A 278 -80.71 15.02 -10.30
C GLY A 278 -80.95 13.61 -9.74
N SER A 279 -82.09 13.44 -9.10
CA SER A 279 -82.53 12.25 -8.37
C SER A 279 -82.81 11.02 -9.25
N ALA A 280 -82.29 9.89 -8.77
CA ALA A 280 -82.97 8.61 -8.49
C ALA A 280 -83.50 7.67 -9.61
N SER A 281 -83.16 6.39 -9.36
CA SER A 281 -83.98 5.16 -9.50
C SER A 281 -83.97 4.37 -10.81
N GLY A 282 -83.55 3.10 -10.71
CA GLY A 282 -84.11 2.01 -11.54
C GLY A 282 -83.11 1.06 -12.19
N SER A 283 -82.67 0.06 -11.45
CA SER A 283 -82.16 -1.25 -11.93
C SER A 283 -83.31 -2.12 -12.51
N PRO A 284 -83.12 -3.31 -13.13
CA PRO A 284 -82.10 -3.84 -14.05
C PRO A 284 -82.72 -4.45 -15.35
N ASN A 285 -81.86 -4.85 -16.29
CA ASN A 285 -81.90 -6.11 -17.08
C ASN A 285 -81.65 -5.97 -18.60
N ALA A 286 -80.82 -6.92 -19.04
CA ALA A 286 -80.95 -7.74 -20.26
C ALA A 286 -80.59 -7.17 -21.65
N LEU A 287 -79.50 -7.76 -22.15
CA LEU A 287 -79.37 -8.45 -23.45
C LEU A 287 -79.29 -7.61 -24.75
N LEU A 288 -78.20 -7.82 -25.52
CA LEU A 288 -78.12 -8.77 -26.65
C LEU A 288 -77.20 -8.23 -27.79
N TYR A 289 -76.10 -8.96 -28.08
CA TYR A 289 -75.32 -9.07 -29.35
C TYR A 289 -74.62 -7.80 -29.91
N ASP A 290 -73.48 -7.86 -30.61
CA ASP A 290 -72.89 -8.91 -31.44
C ASP A 290 -71.36 -8.72 -31.63
N GLN A 291 -70.66 -9.82 -31.96
CA GLN A 291 -69.49 -10.01 -32.86
C GLN A 291 -68.22 -9.12 -32.75
N ARG A 292 -66.98 -9.63 -32.85
CA ARG A 292 -66.43 -10.80 -33.57
C ARG A 292 -65.12 -11.26 -32.92
N GLN A 293 -64.99 -12.58 -32.73
CA GLN A 293 -63.74 -13.31 -32.54
C GLN A 293 -63.29 -13.95 -33.86
N GLY A 294 -61.98 -14.10 -34.04
CA GLY A 294 -61.36 -14.98 -35.03
C GLY A 294 -60.07 -15.58 -34.44
N GLN A 295 -60.11 -16.88 -34.17
CA GLN A 295 -59.06 -17.73 -33.58
C GLN A 295 -58.47 -18.68 -34.64
N GLY A 296 -57.27 -19.18 -34.38
CA GLY A 296 -56.70 -20.43 -34.93
C GLY A 296 -55.48 -20.20 -35.83
N SER A 297 -54.42 -21.01 -35.85
CA SER A 297 -54.06 -22.24 -35.12
C SER A 297 -52.59 -22.58 -35.44
N SER A 298 -51.93 -23.24 -34.47
CA SER A 298 -50.68 -24.01 -34.51
C SER A 298 -50.14 -24.55 -35.85
N GLN A 299 -48.81 -24.56 -36.04
CA GLN A 299 -48.03 -25.72 -36.54
C GLN A 299 -46.48 -25.52 -36.53
N TYR A 300 -45.80 -26.59 -36.09
CA TYR A 300 -44.42 -27.07 -36.39
C TYR A 300 -43.12 -26.37 -35.92
N ARG A 301 -42.31 -27.18 -35.22
CA ARG A 301 -40.85 -27.11 -34.99
C ARG A 301 -40.14 -27.72 -36.21
N PRO A 302 -38.95 -27.24 -36.62
CA PRO A 302 -37.72 -27.97 -36.25
C PRO A 302 -36.49 -27.06 -35.96
N LEU A 303 -35.53 -27.61 -35.20
CA LEU A 303 -34.10 -27.23 -35.14
C LEU A 303 -33.39 -27.59 -36.48
N PRO A 304 -32.10 -27.27 -36.73
CA PRO A 304 -31.08 -26.45 -36.03
C PRO A 304 -30.57 -25.29 -36.96
N THR A 305 -29.62 -24.40 -36.64
CA THR A 305 -28.16 -24.62 -36.67
C THR A 305 -27.45 -23.27 -36.39
N VAL A 306 -26.26 -23.36 -35.80
CA VAL A 306 -25.20 -22.34 -35.60
C VAL A 306 -25.19 -21.12 -36.52
N SER A 307 -24.91 -19.94 -35.93
CA SER A 307 -23.77 -19.08 -36.32
C SER A 307 -23.63 -17.92 -35.35
N SER A 308 -22.65 -18.06 -34.46
CA SER A 308 -22.02 -16.98 -33.73
C SER A 308 -21.25 -16.08 -34.70
N SER A 309 -21.61 -14.80 -34.79
CA SER A 309 -20.65 -13.78 -35.24
C SER A 309 -21.06 -12.38 -34.79
N SER A 310 -20.02 -11.70 -34.29
CA SER A 310 -19.75 -10.26 -34.41
C SER A 310 -20.70 -9.25 -33.75
N ALA A 311 -20.16 -8.66 -32.69
CA ALA A 311 -19.82 -7.24 -32.61
C ALA A 311 -20.94 -6.22 -32.83
N GLY A 312 -21.32 -5.57 -31.73
CA GLY A 312 -22.07 -4.31 -31.75
C GLY A 312 -22.02 -3.65 -30.38
N PRO A 313 -21.51 -2.40 -30.27
CA PRO A 313 -21.41 -1.66 -29.02
C PRO A 313 -22.75 -0.98 -28.69
N SER A 314 -23.12 -0.91 -27.42
CA SER A 314 -24.23 -0.05 -27.00
C SER A 314 -23.90 0.69 -25.70
N ASN A 315 -23.61 1.98 -25.89
CA ASN A 315 -23.83 3.02 -24.89
C ASN A 315 -25.27 2.97 -24.39
N ASN A 316 -25.47 3.05 -23.08
CA ASN A 316 -26.72 3.57 -22.53
C ASN A 316 -26.44 4.28 -21.20
N PRO A 317 -26.78 5.57 -21.04
CA PRO A 317 -26.75 6.25 -19.76
C PRO A 317 -28.12 6.14 -19.10
N SER A 318 -28.16 5.74 -17.83
CA SER A 318 -29.35 5.91 -17.01
C SER A 318 -28.99 6.48 -15.64
N ILE A 319 -29.45 7.70 -15.47
CA ILE A 319 -29.43 8.56 -14.30
C ILE A 319 -30.63 8.23 -13.38
N PHE A 320 -30.41 8.38 -12.06
CA PHE A 320 -31.34 8.44 -10.92
C PHE A 320 -32.27 7.25 -10.61
N ASN A 321 -31.98 6.59 -9.48
CA ASN A 321 -32.93 6.55 -8.37
C ASN A 321 -32.21 6.45 -7.02
N ARG A 322 -32.61 7.35 -6.13
CA ARG A 322 -32.10 7.58 -4.77
C ARG A 322 -33.22 7.21 -3.81
N THR A 323 -33.04 6.19 -2.97
CA THR A 323 -33.84 6.00 -1.76
C THR A 323 -33.10 5.17 -0.71
N THR A 324 -33.02 5.78 0.48
CA THR A 324 -33.13 5.18 1.84
C THR A 324 -32.07 4.20 2.36
N GLN A 325 -31.33 4.69 3.37
CA GLN A 325 -31.14 4.09 4.70
C GLN A 325 -31.05 2.55 4.76
N GLY A 326 -29.82 2.05 4.89
CA GLY A 326 -29.52 0.71 5.37
C GLY A 326 -28.23 0.75 6.18
N SER A 327 -28.36 0.68 7.51
CA SER A 327 -27.27 0.41 8.44
C SER A 327 -26.73 -0.99 8.15
N MET A 328 -25.58 -1.08 7.47
CA MET A 328 -24.85 -2.34 7.31
C MET A 328 -24.13 -2.62 8.62
N GLN A 329 -24.75 -3.44 9.48
CA GLN A 329 -24.03 -4.17 10.52
C GLN A 329 -23.16 -5.22 9.82
N TYR A 330 -21.85 -5.06 9.89
CA TYR A 330 -20.92 -6.12 9.53
C TYR A 330 -21.02 -7.22 10.58
N GLN A 331 -21.56 -8.37 10.19
CA GLN A 331 -21.52 -9.59 11.00
C GLN A 331 -20.20 -10.29 10.67
N VAL A 332 -19.24 -10.19 11.59
CA VAL A 332 -18.01 -10.97 11.55
C VAL A 332 -18.39 -12.40 11.94
N GLU A 333 -18.38 -13.32 10.98
CA GLU A 333 -18.55 -14.73 11.27
C GLU A 333 -17.19 -15.28 11.77
N PRO A 334 -17.13 -15.84 13.00
CA PRO A 334 -15.88 -16.39 13.52
C PRO A 334 -15.45 -17.57 12.65
N PHE A 335 -14.24 -17.50 12.08
CA PHE A 335 -13.66 -18.68 11.43
C PHE A 335 -13.34 -19.71 12.53
N VAL A 336 -13.98 -20.88 12.45
CA VAL A 336 -13.65 -22.02 13.31
C VAL A 336 -12.68 -22.88 12.54
N ILE A 337 -11.44 -22.94 13.01
CA ILE A 337 -10.44 -23.89 12.51
C ILE A 337 -10.98 -25.30 12.82
N PRO A 338 -11.12 -26.19 11.82
CA PRO A 338 -11.50 -27.57 12.09
C PRO A 338 -10.47 -28.18 13.04
N SER A 339 -10.87 -28.49 14.27
CA SER A 339 -10.04 -29.22 15.20
C SER A 339 -9.80 -30.63 14.64
N GLU A 340 -8.53 -31.01 14.53
CA GLU A 340 -8.08 -32.35 14.14
C GLU A 340 -8.32 -33.36 15.27
N ASP A 341 -9.56 -33.47 15.77
CA ASP A 341 -9.91 -34.44 16.79
C ASP A 341 -10.54 -35.67 16.15
N GLY A 342 -9.67 -36.52 15.62
CA GLY A 342 -10.05 -37.73 14.90
C GLY A 342 -9.13 -38.92 15.18
N GLN A 343 -8.67 -39.15 16.41
CA GLN A 343 -8.13 -40.45 16.79
C GLN A 343 -8.72 -40.99 18.10
N LEU A 344 -9.49 -42.06 17.91
CA LEU A 344 -10.11 -42.90 18.90
C LEU A 344 -9.07 -43.61 19.77
N TYR A 345 -9.35 -43.59 21.08
CA TYR A 345 -8.96 -44.56 22.11
C TYR A 345 -8.00 -45.69 21.69
N ARG A 346 -6.77 -45.65 22.21
CA ARG A 346 -5.99 -46.87 22.45
C ARG A 346 -5.40 -46.89 23.85
N GLU A 347 -5.79 -47.94 24.56
CA GLU A 347 -5.50 -48.33 25.94
C GLU A 347 -4.00 -48.42 26.26
N PRO A 348 -3.58 -48.16 27.52
CA PRO A 348 -2.17 -48.12 27.88
C PRO A 348 -1.63 -49.52 28.20
N ARG A 349 -0.58 -49.93 27.48
CA ARG A 349 0.34 -51.00 27.89
C ARG A 349 1.74 -50.45 28.08
N SER A 350 2.15 -50.34 29.35
CA SER A 350 3.53 -50.59 29.79
C SER A 350 3.76 -52.12 29.77
N PRO A 351 5.00 -52.68 29.79
CA PRO A 351 6.23 -52.08 30.33
C PRO A 351 7.56 -52.38 29.59
N GLY A 352 8.59 -51.63 29.97
CA GLY A 352 9.95 -52.14 30.16
C GLY A 352 10.88 -52.15 28.94
N SER A 353 11.98 -51.40 29.00
CA SER A 353 13.29 -51.98 29.31
C SER A 353 14.39 -50.94 29.14
N ALA A 354 15.33 -51.00 30.08
CA ALA A 354 16.53 -50.19 30.17
C ALA A 354 17.48 -50.40 28.99
N TYR A 355 18.23 -49.36 28.61
CA TYR A 355 19.64 -49.50 28.24
C TYR A 355 20.41 -48.20 28.52
N GLY A 356 21.54 -48.38 29.21
CA GLY A 356 22.51 -47.33 29.53
C GLY A 356 23.49 -47.03 28.38
N PRO A 357 24.46 -46.15 28.62
CA PRO A 357 25.32 -45.57 27.60
C PRO A 357 26.67 -46.29 27.49
N SER A 358 27.25 -46.36 26.28
CA SER A 358 28.72 -46.29 26.08
C SER A 358 29.10 -46.22 24.59
N ILE A 359 30.24 -45.56 24.38
CA ILE A 359 30.79 -45.01 23.14
C ILE A 359 31.83 -46.00 22.52
N PRO A 360 32.79 -45.61 21.65
CA PRO A 360 32.86 -45.86 20.20
C PRO A 360 33.96 -46.85 19.78
N GLY A 361 33.97 -47.22 18.49
CA GLY A 361 35.23 -47.48 17.79
C GLY A 361 35.15 -48.43 16.59
N GLY A 362 35.83 -48.07 15.50
CA GLY A 362 36.53 -49.05 14.67
C GLY A 362 36.09 -49.20 13.22
N ARG A 363 36.87 -48.57 12.33
CA ARG A 363 37.20 -48.91 10.93
C ARG A 363 36.79 -50.32 10.42
N ALA A 364 36.28 -50.39 9.19
CA ALA A 364 36.98 -50.93 8.00
C ALA A 364 36.00 -51.21 6.84
N ALA A 365 36.49 -51.05 5.61
CA ALA A 365 35.79 -51.31 4.36
C ALA A 365 35.80 -52.81 4.00
N SER A 366 34.71 -53.31 3.39
CA SER A 366 34.73 -54.40 2.41
C SER A 366 33.43 -54.44 1.60
N SER A 367 33.59 -54.75 0.32
CA SER A 367 32.60 -55.00 -0.73
C SER A 367 31.80 -56.29 -0.55
N ALA A 368 30.55 -56.29 -1.04
CA ALA A 368 29.94 -57.25 -2.00
C ALA A 368 28.46 -57.61 -1.69
N HIS A 369 27.63 -57.47 -2.73
CA HIS A 369 26.41 -58.19 -3.13
C HIS A 369 25.28 -58.56 -2.14
N GLU A 370 24.10 -58.02 -2.50
CA GLU A 370 22.76 -58.66 -2.57
C GLU A 370 22.05 -59.16 -1.31
N HIS A 371 20.99 -58.45 -0.91
CA HIS A 371 19.65 -59.05 -0.73
C HIS A 371 18.56 -57.98 -0.69
N LEU A 372 17.58 -58.07 -1.60
CA LEU A 372 16.37 -57.25 -1.59
C LEU A 372 15.51 -57.64 -0.37
N VAL A 373 15.37 -56.71 0.57
CA VAL A 373 14.38 -56.74 1.66
C VAL A 373 13.39 -55.61 1.39
N PRO A 374 12.06 -55.86 1.40
CA PRO A 374 11.07 -54.82 1.19
C PRO A 374 11.15 -53.76 2.30
N PRO A 375 11.08 -52.46 1.97
CA PRO A 375 11.24 -51.39 2.94
C PRO A 375 10.06 -51.37 3.92
N VAL A 376 10.40 -51.48 5.20
CA VAL A 376 9.50 -51.19 6.33
C VAL A 376 9.09 -49.72 6.23
N PRO A 377 7.79 -49.37 6.27
CA PRO A 377 7.35 -47.98 6.23
C PRO A 377 7.91 -47.23 7.43
N THR A 378 8.86 -46.35 7.17
CA THR A 378 9.43 -45.46 8.17
C THR A 378 8.33 -44.46 8.57
N PRO A 379 7.99 -44.31 9.86
CA PRO A 379 7.01 -43.32 10.28
C PRO A 379 7.48 -41.94 9.83
N ALA A 380 6.60 -41.24 9.10
CA ALA A 380 6.87 -39.89 8.65
C ALA A 380 7.27 -39.03 9.86
N PRO A 381 8.33 -38.22 9.76
CA PRO A 381 8.72 -37.32 10.85
C PRO A 381 7.52 -36.43 11.16
N ALA A 382 7.07 -36.47 12.41
CA ALA A 382 6.00 -35.62 12.91
C ALA A 382 6.35 -34.17 12.58
N GLN A 383 5.52 -33.51 11.77
CA GLN A 383 5.69 -32.11 11.46
C GLN A 383 5.61 -31.32 12.77
N PRO A 384 6.58 -30.43 13.07
CA PRO A 384 6.51 -29.60 14.26
C PRO A 384 5.25 -28.71 14.19
N PRO A 385 4.61 -28.43 15.34
CA PRO A 385 3.43 -27.58 15.37
C PRO A 385 3.77 -26.19 14.81
N SER A 386 2.96 -25.70 13.87
CA SER A 386 3.10 -24.34 13.32
C SER A 386 2.96 -23.31 14.45
N GLN A 387 4.00 -22.51 14.65
CA GLN A 387 4.01 -21.42 15.64
C GLN A 387 3.95 -20.06 14.92
N VAL A 388 3.05 -19.20 15.40
CA VAL A 388 2.89 -17.81 14.96
C VAL A 388 3.29 -16.90 16.12
N TYR A 389 4.25 -16.01 15.89
CA TYR A 389 4.67 -15.02 16.88
C TYR A 389 4.13 -13.64 16.48
N VAL A 390 3.50 -12.94 17.41
CA VAL A 390 3.00 -11.57 17.19
C VAL A 390 3.83 -10.63 18.06
N VAL A 391 4.54 -9.69 17.42
CA VAL A 391 5.37 -8.67 18.07
C VAL A 391 4.64 -7.33 18.00
N HIS A 392 4.30 -6.82 19.19
CA HIS A 392 3.80 -5.46 19.37
C HIS A 392 4.98 -4.54 19.62
N HIS A 393 5.11 -3.47 18.83
CA HIS A 393 6.12 -2.44 19.07
C HIS A 393 5.65 -1.51 20.20
N ASP A 394 6.54 -1.17 21.14
CA ASP A 394 6.23 -0.46 22.39
C ASP A 394 5.71 0.98 22.20
N SER A 395 5.62 1.48 20.96
CA SER A 395 5.16 2.84 20.64
C SER A 395 3.65 3.03 20.77
N GLN A 396 2.89 2.02 21.22
CA GLN A 396 1.41 1.99 21.25
C GLN A 396 0.73 2.36 19.92
N THR A 397 1.52 2.47 18.86
CA THR A 397 1.10 2.87 17.53
C THR A 397 1.55 1.76 16.59
N PRO A 398 0.64 1.28 15.73
CA PRO A 398 0.97 0.25 14.75
C PRO A 398 2.16 0.66 13.86
N PRO A 399 2.90 -0.30 13.29
CA PRO A 399 2.42 -1.65 12.92
C PRO A 399 2.59 -2.75 13.98
N VAL A 400 1.81 -3.84 13.82
CA VAL A 400 2.06 -5.13 14.50
C VAL A 400 2.85 -6.00 13.53
N THR A 401 3.90 -6.67 14.01
CA THR A 401 4.69 -7.59 13.16
C THR A 401 4.41 -9.03 13.55
N ILE A 402 3.92 -9.83 12.62
CA ILE A 402 3.65 -11.25 12.79
C ILE A 402 4.79 -12.03 12.12
N TYR A 403 5.44 -12.93 12.85
CA TYR A 403 6.43 -13.86 12.31
C TYR A 403 5.82 -15.26 12.26
N HIS A 404 5.95 -15.90 11.11
CA HIS A 404 5.65 -17.32 10.97
C HIS A 404 6.96 -18.14 11.05
N GLN A 405 6.85 -19.41 11.43
CA GLN A 405 8.02 -20.27 11.68
C GLN A 405 8.87 -20.54 10.42
N ASP A 406 8.31 -20.35 9.23
CA ASP A 406 9.03 -20.41 7.95
C ASP A 406 9.86 -19.15 7.65
N GLY A 407 9.88 -18.16 8.55
CA GLY A 407 10.59 -16.90 8.39
C GLY A 407 9.82 -15.86 7.58
N THR A 408 8.56 -16.12 7.23
CA THR A 408 7.72 -15.09 6.62
C THR A 408 7.31 -14.04 7.67
N GLN A 409 7.54 -12.77 7.33
CA GLN A 409 7.17 -11.62 8.14
C GLN A 409 5.91 -11.00 7.55
N ILE A 410 4.81 -11.02 8.30
CA ILE A 410 3.54 -10.39 7.94
C ILE A 410 3.41 -9.13 8.81
N VAL A 411 3.59 -7.95 8.21
CA VAL A 411 3.40 -6.68 8.92
C VAL A 411 1.95 -6.25 8.77
N GLU A 412 1.19 -6.23 9.87
CA GLU A 412 -0.16 -5.67 9.86
C GLU A 412 -0.07 -4.14 9.85
N LEU A 413 -0.45 -3.61 8.69
CA LEU A 413 -0.55 -2.20 8.43
C LEU A 413 -1.80 -1.63 9.14
N PRO A 414 -1.69 -0.55 9.93
CA PRO A 414 -2.83 0.01 10.64
C PRO A 414 -4.01 0.31 9.72
N PRO A 415 -5.26 0.04 10.14
CA PRO A 415 -6.42 0.58 9.45
C PRO A 415 -6.34 2.11 9.46
N ARG A 416 -6.39 2.71 8.26
CA ARG A 416 -6.54 4.16 8.12
C ARG A 416 -7.95 4.53 8.54
N TYR A 417 -8.09 5.14 9.71
CA TYR A 417 -9.22 6.02 9.94
C TYR A 417 -8.90 7.32 9.20
N PRO A 418 -9.77 7.80 8.29
CA PRO A 418 -9.65 9.17 7.79
C PRO A 418 -9.52 10.08 9.00
N PRO A 419 -8.59 11.05 9.03
CA PRO A 419 -8.52 12.00 10.13
C PRO A 419 -9.92 12.62 10.23
N HIS A 420 -10.65 12.28 11.28
CA HIS A 420 -11.91 12.92 11.56
C HIS A 420 -11.59 14.40 11.62
N SER A 421 -12.20 15.16 10.72
CA SER A 421 -12.12 16.61 10.68
C SER A 421 -12.60 17.15 12.02
N ALA A 422 -11.68 17.30 12.98
CA ALA A 422 -11.91 17.82 14.32
C ALA A 422 -12.10 19.34 14.31
N VAL A 423 -12.71 19.86 13.24
CA VAL A 423 -13.01 21.28 13.03
C VAL A 423 -14.50 21.42 12.77
N GLN A 424 -15.35 21.02 13.72
CA GLN A 424 -16.76 21.42 13.67
C GLN A 424 -17.55 21.37 14.99
N SER A 425 -16.91 21.37 16.17
CA SER A 425 -17.63 21.26 17.45
C SER A 425 -17.58 22.49 18.37
N GLU A 426 -16.72 23.49 18.15
CA GLU A 426 -16.57 24.61 19.10
C GLU A 426 -17.36 25.89 18.74
N ALA A 427 -18.10 25.94 17.64
CA ALA A 427 -18.76 27.18 17.20
C ALA A 427 -20.24 27.35 17.63
N LEU A 428 -20.79 26.52 18.53
CA LEU A 428 -22.22 26.54 18.87
C LEU A 428 -22.59 26.65 20.36
N SER A 429 -21.64 26.95 21.24
CA SER A 429 -21.93 27.13 22.67
C SER A 429 -21.39 28.46 23.22
N ASP A 430 -21.78 29.60 22.63
CA ASP A 430 -21.58 30.91 23.26
C ASP A 430 -22.64 31.93 22.80
N ALA A 431 -23.90 31.64 23.10
CA ALA A 431 -24.97 32.63 22.97
C ALA A 431 -26.06 32.39 24.03
N ARG A 432 -25.78 32.79 25.27
CA ARG A 432 -26.75 33.29 26.27
C ARG A 432 -26.07 33.49 27.64
N SER A 433 -25.69 34.73 27.95
CA SER A 433 -26.02 35.34 29.24
C SER A 433 -25.73 36.83 29.18
N GLY A 434 -26.77 37.64 29.31
CA GLY A 434 -26.64 39.07 29.54
C GLY A 434 -26.77 39.38 31.02
N SER A 435 -25.93 40.26 31.54
CA SER A 435 -26.31 41.23 32.57
C SER A 435 -25.18 42.26 32.78
N ASP A 436 -25.53 43.51 32.52
CA ASP A 436 -25.11 44.75 33.19
C ASP A 436 -23.87 44.73 34.11
N SER A 437 -22.91 45.61 33.83
CA SER A 437 -22.47 46.63 34.80
C SER A 437 -21.58 47.70 34.14
N ARG A 438 -21.93 48.95 34.45
CA ARG A 438 -21.22 50.19 34.13
C ARG A 438 -19.93 50.36 34.94
N SER A 439 -19.08 51.24 34.38
CA SER A 439 -18.24 52.27 35.02
C SER A 439 -16.74 52.01 35.20
N ASP A 440 -15.99 52.90 34.52
CA ASP A 440 -14.81 53.66 34.94
C ASP A 440 -13.54 52.97 35.45
N GLY A 441 -12.41 53.34 34.83
CA GLY A 441 -11.10 53.14 35.45
C GLY A 441 -9.91 53.23 34.49
N SER A 442 -9.49 54.46 34.20
CA SER A 442 -8.15 54.78 33.69
C SER A 442 -7.04 54.26 34.61
N ARG A 443 -6.00 53.59 34.08
CA ARG A 443 -4.59 53.86 34.42
C ARG A 443 -3.56 53.05 33.62
N ASN A 444 -2.41 53.72 33.46
CA ASN A 444 -1.16 53.35 32.81
C ASN A 444 -0.44 52.09 33.34
N ASP A 445 0.51 51.68 32.51
CA ASP A 445 1.90 51.33 32.84
C ASP A 445 2.28 49.85 33.07
N ARG A 446 3.23 49.44 32.22
CA ARG A 446 4.48 48.70 32.47
C ARG A 446 4.42 47.25 33.00
N SER A 447 5.33 46.48 32.36
CA SER A 447 6.07 45.31 32.87
C SER A 447 5.47 43.95 32.53
N ALA A 448 5.84 43.40 31.38
CA ALA A 448 5.80 41.96 31.13
C ALA A 448 7.21 41.39 31.32
N ILE A 449 7.49 40.96 32.55
CA ILE A 449 8.39 39.84 32.86
C ILE A 449 7.43 38.76 33.33
N LEU A 450 7.41 37.61 32.67
CA LEU A 450 7.18 36.31 33.31
C LEU A 450 7.64 35.22 32.33
N ASP A 451 8.83 34.70 32.63
CA ASP A 451 9.35 33.42 32.19
C ASP A 451 8.36 32.30 32.55
N PHE A 452 7.99 31.50 31.55
CA PHE A 452 7.40 30.18 31.77
C PHE A 452 8.44 29.13 31.39
N GLU A 453 9.24 28.79 32.39
CA GLU A 453 10.19 27.67 32.38
C GLU A 453 9.44 26.41 32.85
N LEU A 454 9.15 25.47 31.96
CA LEU A 454 8.70 24.11 32.32
C LEU A 454 8.94 23.14 31.15
N GLN A 455 10.13 22.52 31.11
CA GLN A 455 10.31 21.08 30.87
C GLN A 455 11.80 20.73 30.87
N GLN A 456 12.27 20.28 32.04
CA GLN A 456 13.60 19.72 32.22
C GLN A 456 13.66 18.35 31.54
N THR A 457 14.43 18.25 30.45
CA THR A 457 14.70 16.98 29.76
C THR A 457 15.53 16.08 30.67
N ARG A 458 15.04 14.87 30.91
CA ARG A 458 15.69 13.86 31.77
C ARG A 458 16.98 13.37 31.09
N GLN A 459 18.14 13.72 31.64
CA GLN A 459 19.42 13.15 31.20
C GLN A 459 19.56 11.69 31.66
N PRO A 460 19.99 10.75 30.78
CA PRO A 460 20.37 9.41 31.18
C PRO A 460 21.65 9.45 32.01
N GLY A 461 21.63 8.85 33.20
CA GLY A 461 22.81 8.73 34.06
C GLY A 461 23.88 7.81 33.43
N PRO A 462 25.16 8.02 33.75
CA PRO A 462 26.26 7.23 33.19
C PRO A 462 26.21 5.77 33.64
N ALA A 463 26.39 4.85 32.69
CA ALA A 463 26.41 3.41 32.92
C ALA A 463 27.55 3.01 33.87
N ARG A 464 27.21 2.36 34.99
CA ARG A 464 28.16 1.79 35.94
C ARG A 464 28.82 0.55 35.33
N LYS A 465 30.14 0.63 35.10
CA LYS A 465 30.97 -0.48 34.61
C LYS A 465 31.13 -1.55 35.70
N SER A 466 30.76 -2.78 35.41
CA SER A 466 30.94 -3.94 36.30
C SER A 466 32.42 -4.32 36.40
N THR A 467 32.97 -4.28 37.61
CA THR A 467 34.34 -4.69 37.92
C THR A 467 34.42 -6.22 37.95
N ARG A 468 34.98 -6.81 36.88
CA ARG A 468 35.25 -8.26 36.80
C ARG A 468 36.47 -8.61 37.66
N ARG A 469 36.28 -9.39 38.72
CA ARG A 469 37.37 -9.99 39.50
C ARG A 469 38.07 -11.07 38.68
N ALA A 470 39.40 -11.07 38.71
CA ALA A 470 40.23 -12.13 38.14
C ALA A 470 40.23 -13.37 39.07
N PRO A 471 40.28 -14.59 38.52
CA PRO A 471 40.48 -15.80 39.31
C PRO A 471 41.96 -15.95 39.69
N SER A 472 42.17 -16.30 40.96
CA SER A 472 43.44 -16.71 41.57
C SER A 472 43.75 -18.17 41.32
#